data_AF-B2TZD4-F1
#
_entry.id   AF-B2TZD4-F1
#
_cell.length_a   1.000
_cell.length_b   1.000
_cell.length_c   1.000
_cell.angle_alpha   90.00
_cell.angle_beta   90.00
_cell.angle_gamma   90.00
#
_symmetry.space_group_name_H-M   'P 1'
#
loop_
_entity.id
_entity.type
_entity.pdbx_description
1 polymer ?
#
loop_
_entity_poly.entity_id
_entity_poly.type
_entity_poly.pdbx_seq_one_letter_code
_entity_poly.pdbx_strand_id
1 'polypeptide(L)'
;MAALPLPSSEWRFHMAAYQSRPDANAVVHNHAVHCTAVSILNRPIPAIHYMIAAAGGNSIPCAPYATFGTRELSEHVALALKNRKATLLQHHGLIACEVNLEKALWLAHEVEVLAQLYLTTLAITDPVPVLSDEEIAVVLEKFKTYGLRIEE
;
A
#
# COMPACT_ATOMS: atom_id res chain seq x y z
N MET A 1 16.13 -36.35 7.52
CA MET A 1 15.78 -35.20 6.66
C MET A 1 15.57 -34.00 7.57
N ALA A 2 16.11 -32.83 7.27
CA ALA A 2 15.79 -31.62 8.02
C ALA A 2 14.31 -31.25 7.78
N ALA A 3 13.59 -30.86 8.82
CA ALA A 3 12.22 -30.37 8.69
C ALA A 3 12.23 -29.07 7.85
N LEU A 4 11.29 -28.96 6.91
CA LEU A 4 11.12 -27.73 6.14
C LEU A 4 10.71 -26.58 7.07
N PRO A 5 11.17 -25.34 6.81
CA PRO A 5 10.83 -24.19 7.64
C PRO A 5 9.32 -23.90 7.55
N LEU A 6 8.75 -23.46 8.68
CA LEU A 6 7.38 -22.97 8.71
C LEU A 6 7.30 -21.63 7.96
N PRO A 7 6.26 -21.39 7.14
CA PRO A 7 6.04 -20.09 6.52
C PRO A 7 5.64 -19.05 7.58
N SER A 8 5.67 -17.77 7.19
CA SER A 8 5.08 -16.68 7.99
C SER A 8 3.63 -17.02 8.37
N SER A 9 3.19 -16.64 9.57
CA SER A 9 1.79 -16.72 10.00
C SER A 9 0.82 -15.96 9.10
N GLU A 10 1.35 -15.06 8.28
CA GLU A 10 0.60 -14.12 7.45
C GLU A 10 0.63 -14.45 5.95
N TRP A 11 1.13 -15.64 5.60
CA TRP A 11 1.24 -16.11 4.22
C TRP A 11 -0.07 -16.02 3.41
N ARG A 12 -1.23 -16.10 4.07
CA ARG A 12 -2.55 -16.13 3.40
C ARG A 12 -2.82 -14.86 2.60
N PHE A 13 -2.51 -13.68 3.13
CA PHE A 13 -2.73 -12.45 2.38
C PHE A 13 -1.66 -12.21 1.30
N HIS A 14 -0.46 -12.81 1.44
CA HIS A 14 0.51 -12.82 0.33
C HIS A 14 -0.07 -13.60 -0.86
N MET A 15 -0.65 -14.78 -0.60
CA MET A 15 -1.35 -15.55 -1.63
C MET A 15 -2.54 -14.78 -2.22
N ALA A 16 -3.35 -14.12 -1.38
CA ALA A 16 -4.49 -13.33 -1.84
C ALA A 16 -4.07 -12.12 -2.69
N ALA A 17 -2.93 -11.49 -2.38
CA ALA A 17 -2.35 -10.41 -3.19
C ALA A 17 -1.97 -10.91 -4.59
N TYR A 18 -1.25 -12.04 -4.70
CA TYR A 18 -0.91 -12.64 -6.00
C TYR A 18 -2.15 -13.05 -6.81
N GLN A 19 -3.21 -13.52 -6.15
CA GLN A 19 -4.47 -13.88 -6.83
C GLN A 19 -5.28 -12.65 -7.28
N SER A 20 -5.29 -11.58 -6.48
CA SER A 20 -6.02 -10.34 -6.80
C SER A 20 -5.30 -9.52 -7.87
N ARG A 21 -3.97 -9.58 -7.90
CA ARG A 21 -3.10 -8.84 -8.82
C ARG A 21 -2.18 -9.80 -9.58
N PRO A 22 -2.62 -10.34 -10.74
CA PRO A 22 -1.79 -11.22 -11.56
C PRO A 22 -0.50 -10.56 -12.08
N ASP A 23 -0.41 -9.22 -12.05
CA ASP A 23 0.77 -8.43 -12.39
C ASP A 23 1.81 -8.33 -11.25
N ALA A 24 1.46 -8.71 -10.01
CA ALA A 24 2.37 -8.68 -8.88
C ALA A 24 3.29 -9.92 -8.85
N ASN A 25 4.60 -9.70 -8.77
CA ASN A 25 5.60 -10.78 -8.59
C ASN A 25 6.34 -10.68 -7.25
N ALA A 26 6.11 -9.61 -6.49
CA ALA A 26 6.66 -9.42 -5.17
C ALA A 26 5.66 -8.71 -4.26
N VAL A 27 5.64 -9.13 -2.99
CA VAL A 27 4.78 -8.57 -1.94
C VAL A 27 5.66 -8.26 -0.72
N VAL A 28 5.58 -7.02 -0.25
CA VAL A 28 6.22 -6.56 0.98
C VAL A 28 5.13 -6.22 1.99
N HIS A 29 5.23 -6.81 3.18
CA HIS A 29 4.41 -6.47 4.34
C HIS A 29 5.31 -5.98 5.48
N ASN A 30 4.88 -4.94 6.18
CA ASN A 30 5.55 -4.46 7.39
C ASN A 30 4.57 -3.69 8.30
N HIS A 31 5.06 -3.35 9.49
CA HIS A 31 4.37 -2.51 10.49
C HIS A 31 5.07 -1.15 10.64
N ALA A 32 5.37 -0.49 9.51
CA ALA A 32 6.00 0.84 9.53
C ALA A 32 5.13 1.84 10.30
N VAL A 33 5.77 2.72 11.09
CA VAL A 33 5.10 3.43 12.19
C VAL A 33 4.05 4.43 11.70
N HIS A 34 4.33 5.18 10.64
CA HIS A 34 3.38 6.20 10.16
C HIS A 34 2.22 5.55 9.41
N CYS A 35 2.47 4.54 8.57
CA CYS A 35 1.43 3.71 7.96
C CYS A 35 0.51 3.11 9.02
N THR A 36 1.10 2.50 10.05
CA THR A 36 0.36 1.87 11.14
C THR A 36 -0.47 2.91 11.90
N ALA A 37 0.09 4.10 12.20
CA ALA A 37 -0.65 5.18 12.85
C ALA A 37 -1.84 5.68 12.01
N VAL A 38 -1.70 5.87 10.69
CA VAL A 38 -2.84 6.19 9.82
C VAL A 38 -3.87 5.06 9.81
N SER A 39 -3.42 3.80 9.80
CA SER A 39 -4.31 2.63 9.83
C SER A 39 -5.13 2.55 11.12
N ILE A 40 -4.58 2.99 12.26
CA ILE A 40 -5.29 3.06 13.54
C ILE A 40 -6.44 4.07 13.48
N LEU A 41 -6.28 5.16 12.72
CA LEU A 41 -7.34 6.14 12.47
C LEU A 41 -8.41 5.63 11.49
N ASN A 42 -8.20 4.46 10.88
CA ASN A 42 -9.03 3.90 9.82
C ASN A 42 -9.33 4.90 8.69
N ARG A 43 -8.33 5.71 8.32
CA ARG A 43 -8.43 6.68 7.23
C ARG A 43 -7.62 6.18 6.02
N PRO A 44 -8.09 6.40 4.78
CA PRO A 44 -7.21 6.33 3.63
C PRO A 44 -6.20 7.50 3.68
N ILE A 45 -5.06 7.36 2.99
CA ILE A 45 -4.20 8.52 2.69
C ILE A 45 -4.75 9.15 1.39
N PRO A 46 -5.18 10.42 1.39
CA PRO A 46 -5.66 11.11 0.19
C PRO A 46 -4.50 11.73 -0.61
N ALA A 47 -4.81 12.33 -1.76
CA ALA A 47 -3.84 12.92 -2.70
C ALA A 47 -3.17 14.22 -2.21
N ILE A 48 -2.52 14.18 -1.04
CA ILE A 48 -1.76 15.30 -0.46
C ILE A 48 -0.44 15.55 -1.19
N HIS A 49 0.02 14.59 -1.99
CA HIS A 49 1.25 14.67 -2.77
C HIS A 49 1.14 13.81 -4.03
N TYR A 50 1.70 14.27 -5.16
CA TYR A 50 1.54 13.63 -6.47
C TYR A 50 2.09 12.19 -6.53
N MET A 51 3.08 11.87 -5.70
CA MET A 51 3.65 10.51 -5.61
C MET A 51 2.65 9.43 -5.20
N ILE A 52 1.46 9.80 -4.69
CA ILE A 52 0.38 8.83 -4.44
C ILE A 52 -0.02 8.03 -5.69
N ALA A 53 0.18 8.61 -6.87
CA ALA A 53 -0.05 7.97 -8.16
C ALA A 53 0.81 6.70 -8.36
N ALA A 54 1.94 6.56 -7.63
CA ALA A 54 2.79 5.38 -7.69
C ALA A 54 2.06 4.11 -7.25
N ALA A 55 1.07 4.24 -6.35
CA ALA A 55 0.21 3.15 -5.91
C ALA A 55 -0.96 2.86 -6.87
N GLY A 56 -1.04 3.55 -8.01
CA GLY A 56 -2.03 3.32 -9.06
C GLY A 56 -3.32 4.14 -8.93
N GLY A 57 -3.32 5.26 -8.20
CA GLY A 57 -4.48 6.16 -8.14
C GLY A 57 -4.29 7.38 -7.25
N ASN A 58 -5.40 7.95 -6.79
CA ASN A 58 -5.48 9.16 -5.96
C ASN A 58 -5.53 8.89 -4.44
N SER A 59 -5.27 7.66 -4.01
CA SER A 59 -5.40 7.27 -2.59
C SER A 59 -4.63 6.00 -2.24
N ILE A 60 -4.26 5.87 -0.96
CA ILE A 60 -3.90 4.58 -0.33
C ILE A 60 -5.08 4.14 0.54
N PRO A 61 -5.79 3.06 0.20
CA PRO A 61 -6.95 2.60 0.96
C PRO A 61 -6.55 1.97 2.29
N CYS A 62 -7.46 2.02 3.27
CA CYS A 62 -7.35 1.30 4.54
C CYS A 62 -8.35 0.14 4.54
N ALA A 63 -7.84 -1.09 4.48
CA ALA A 63 -8.64 -2.32 4.58
C ALA A 63 -9.14 -2.49 6.03
N PRO A 64 -10.42 -2.86 6.25
CA PRO A 64 -10.96 -3.06 7.59
C PRO A 64 -10.20 -4.14 8.37
N TYR A 65 -10.18 -3.99 9.69
CA TYR A 65 -9.52 -4.95 10.57
C TYR A 65 -10.15 -6.34 10.48
N ALA A 66 -9.29 -7.36 10.49
CA ALA A 66 -9.61 -8.74 10.82
C ALA A 66 -8.35 -9.38 11.43
N THR A 67 -8.51 -10.41 12.25
CA THR A 67 -7.36 -11.03 12.94
C THR A 67 -6.32 -11.55 11.94
N PHE A 68 -5.04 -11.35 12.23
CA PHE A 68 -3.93 -11.78 11.35
C PHE A 68 -3.99 -13.28 11.04
N GLY A 69 -3.52 -13.65 9.85
CA GLY A 69 -3.51 -15.05 9.40
C GLY A 69 -4.88 -15.65 9.05
N THR A 70 -5.97 -14.88 9.09
CA THR A 70 -7.33 -15.33 8.75
C THR A 70 -7.67 -15.17 7.26
N ARG A 71 -8.72 -15.88 6.83
CA ARG A 71 -9.31 -15.73 5.50
C ARG A 71 -10.00 -14.37 5.34
N GLU A 72 -10.69 -13.90 6.36
CA GLU A 72 -11.38 -12.60 6.36
C GLU A 72 -10.42 -11.44 6.06
N LEU A 73 -9.25 -11.41 6.72
CA LEU A 73 -8.21 -10.41 6.43
C LEU A 73 -7.73 -10.50 4.97
N SER A 74 -7.61 -11.71 4.45
CA SER A 74 -7.17 -11.94 3.07
C SER A 74 -8.20 -11.43 2.05
N GLU A 75 -9.50 -11.53 2.35
CA GLU A 75 -10.58 -11.00 1.51
C GLU A 75 -10.59 -9.47 1.51
N HIS A 76 -10.36 -8.83 2.66
CA HIS A 76 -10.21 -7.37 2.75
C HIS A 76 -8.99 -6.87 1.95
N VAL A 77 -7.84 -7.54 2.09
CA VAL A 77 -6.61 -7.23 1.34
C VAL A 77 -6.84 -7.39 -0.17
N ALA A 78 -7.43 -8.50 -0.59
CA ALA A 78 -7.71 -8.75 -2.01
C ALA A 78 -8.61 -7.66 -2.62
N LEU A 79 -9.66 -7.24 -1.90
CA LEU A 79 -10.55 -6.18 -2.34
C LEU A 79 -9.83 -4.83 -2.47
N ALA A 80 -9.04 -4.45 -1.47
CA ALA A 80 -8.32 -3.18 -1.46
C ALA A 80 -7.24 -3.09 -2.56
N LEU A 81 -6.61 -4.21 -2.91
CA LEU A 81 -5.56 -4.28 -3.94
C LEU A 81 -6.09 -4.38 -5.38
N LYS A 82 -7.41 -4.53 -5.61
CA LYS A 82 -7.95 -4.66 -6.99
C LYS A 82 -7.48 -3.53 -7.92
N ASN A 83 -7.51 -2.29 -7.42
CA ASN A 83 -7.18 -1.09 -8.19
C ASN A 83 -6.03 -0.29 -7.56
N ARG A 84 -5.27 -0.90 -6.65
CA ARG A 84 -4.15 -0.27 -5.95
C ARG A 84 -3.02 -1.26 -5.75
N LYS A 85 -1.79 -0.75 -5.74
CA LYS A 85 -0.59 -1.54 -5.48
C LYS A 85 -0.22 -1.61 -4.00
N ALA A 86 -0.84 -0.78 -3.16
CA ALA A 86 -0.62 -0.78 -1.72
C ALA A 86 -1.92 -0.50 -0.96
N THR A 87 -2.02 -1.03 0.26
CA THR A 87 -3.12 -0.74 1.19
C THR A 87 -2.64 -0.78 2.64
N LEU A 88 -3.17 0.12 3.46
CA LEU A 88 -3.08 0.03 4.91
C LEU A 88 -4.03 -1.07 5.41
N LEU A 89 -3.69 -1.68 6.53
CA LEU A 89 -4.50 -2.67 7.22
C LEU A 89 -4.85 -2.08 8.59
N GLN A 90 -6.14 -1.78 8.83
CA GLN A 90 -6.60 -1.09 10.03
C GLN A 90 -6.06 -1.75 11.30
N HIS A 91 -5.49 -0.98 12.24
CA HIS A 91 -4.84 -1.47 13.47
C HIS A 91 -3.72 -2.51 13.25
N HIS A 92 -3.06 -2.51 12.09
CA HIS A 92 -2.09 -3.55 11.75
C HIS A 92 -0.85 -3.03 11.02
N GLY A 93 -0.96 -2.47 9.82
CA GLY A 93 0.24 -2.07 9.06
C GLY A 93 -0.01 -1.81 7.58
N LEU A 94 0.93 -2.24 6.73
CA LEU A 94 0.94 -1.97 5.28
C LEU A 94 1.25 -3.25 4.49
N ILE A 95 0.60 -3.41 3.34
CA ILE A 95 1.00 -4.34 2.28
C ILE A 95 1.20 -3.59 0.95
N ALA A 96 2.32 -3.84 0.27
CA ALA A 96 2.67 -3.26 -1.03
C ALA A 96 3.10 -4.36 -1.99
N CYS A 97 2.65 -4.28 -3.25
CA CYS A 97 2.82 -5.29 -4.27
C CYS A 97 3.34 -4.65 -5.56
N GLU A 98 4.34 -5.26 -6.19
CA GLU A 98 4.93 -4.76 -7.44
C GLU A 98 5.55 -5.91 -8.26
N VAL A 99 6.08 -5.57 -9.44
CA VAL A 99 6.62 -6.53 -10.41
C VAL A 99 7.96 -7.17 -10.00
N ASN A 100 8.63 -6.64 -8.98
CA ASN A 100 9.84 -7.22 -8.37
C ASN A 100 10.04 -6.68 -6.94
N LEU A 101 10.97 -7.28 -6.19
CA LEU A 101 11.21 -6.96 -4.78
C LEU A 101 11.67 -5.51 -4.57
N GLU A 102 12.52 -4.99 -5.45
CA GLU A 102 13.05 -3.63 -5.32
C GLU A 102 11.94 -2.58 -5.50
N LYS A 103 11.05 -2.74 -6.50
CA LYS A 103 9.87 -1.87 -6.65
C LYS A 103 8.89 -2.02 -5.51
N ALA A 104 8.67 -3.22 -4.99
CA ALA A 104 7.77 -3.44 -3.86
C ALA A 104 8.30 -2.77 -2.58
N LEU A 105 9.60 -2.86 -2.34
CA LEU A 105 10.26 -2.19 -1.22
C LEU A 105 10.24 -0.67 -1.38
N TRP A 106 10.56 -0.16 -2.57
CA TRP A 106 10.47 1.26 -2.89
C TRP A 106 9.04 1.80 -2.66
N LEU A 107 8.03 1.11 -3.17
CA LEU A 107 6.63 1.51 -2.98
C LEU A 107 6.24 1.50 -1.49
N ALA A 108 6.66 0.48 -0.74
CA ALA A 108 6.40 0.43 0.70
C ALA A 108 7.03 1.62 1.44
N HIS A 109 8.24 2.03 1.04
CA HIS A 109 8.90 3.22 1.60
C HIS A 109 8.17 4.52 1.23
N GLU A 110 7.80 4.71 -0.04
CA GLU A 110 7.06 5.91 -0.47
C GLU A 110 5.71 6.05 0.24
N VAL A 111 5.01 4.94 0.49
CA VAL A 111 3.74 4.97 1.25
C VAL A 111 3.98 5.37 2.71
N GLU A 112 5.09 4.96 3.32
CA GLU A 112 5.47 5.41 4.67
C GLU A 112 5.77 6.92 4.71
N VAL A 113 6.46 7.45 3.69
CA VAL A 113 6.70 8.90 3.55
C VAL A 113 5.36 9.66 3.40
N LEU A 114 4.45 9.16 2.55
CA LEU A 114 3.11 9.74 2.39
C LEU A 114 2.31 9.71 3.70
N ALA A 115 2.41 8.62 4.46
CA ALA A 115 1.73 8.48 5.75
C ALA A 115 2.30 9.48 6.79
N GLN A 116 3.63 9.65 6.81
CA GLN A 116 4.28 10.64 7.67
C GLN A 116 3.82 12.06 7.34
N LEU A 117 3.86 12.45 6.05
CA LEU A 117 3.38 13.75 5.59
C LEU A 117 1.91 13.98 5.98
N TYR A 118 1.07 12.96 5.82
CA TYR A 118 -0.34 13.04 6.15
C TYR A 118 -0.54 13.29 7.65
N LEU A 119 0.09 12.51 8.53
CA LEU A 119 -0.03 12.69 9.97
C LEU A 119 0.52 14.05 10.45
N THR A 120 1.65 14.49 9.90
CA THR A 120 2.25 15.79 10.25
C THR A 120 1.32 16.96 9.88
N THR A 121 0.71 16.92 8.69
CA THR A 121 -0.19 17.99 8.24
C THR A 121 -1.56 17.92 8.90
N LEU A 122 -2.08 16.71 9.15
CA LEU A 122 -3.37 16.49 9.81
C LEU A 122 -3.37 17.03 11.26
N ALA A 123 -2.23 17.03 11.93
CA ALA A 123 -2.06 17.63 13.25
C ALA A 123 -2.21 19.17 13.25
N ILE A 124 -2.10 19.82 12.09
CA ILE A 124 -2.20 21.27 11.93
C ILE A 124 -3.56 21.66 11.34
N THR A 125 -4.09 20.88 10.39
CA THR A 125 -5.35 21.16 9.71
C THR A 125 -6.09 19.88 9.30
N ASP A 126 -7.40 19.80 9.59
CA ASP A 126 -8.29 18.72 9.13
C ASP A 126 -9.54 19.37 8.49
N PRO A 127 -9.79 19.16 7.17
CA PRO A 127 -9.07 18.30 6.25
C PRO A 127 -7.76 18.90 5.71
N VAL A 128 -6.78 18.04 5.46
CA VAL A 128 -5.54 18.40 4.74
C VAL A 128 -5.88 18.74 3.27
N PRO A 129 -5.34 19.84 2.70
CA PRO A 129 -5.51 20.16 1.28
C PRO A 129 -5.00 19.03 0.36
N VAL A 130 -5.68 18.81 -0.77
CA VAL A 130 -5.39 17.72 -1.72
C VAL A 130 -5.30 18.22 -3.15
N LEU A 131 -4.59 17.47 -4.00
CA LEU A 131 -4.66 17.60 -5.46
C LEU A 131 -6.02 17.10 -5.97
N SER A 132 -6.51 17.67 -7.07
CA SER A 132 -7.74 17.22 -7.71
C SER A 132 -7.55 15.91 -8.48
N ASP A 133 -8.64 15.22 -8.77
CA ASP A 133 -8.60 13.97 -9.54
C ASP A 133 -8.09 14.19 -10.98
N GLU A 134 -8.37 15.34 -11.57
CA GLU A 134 -7.85 15.72 -12.89
C GLU A 134 -6.33 15.83 -12.88
N GLU A 135 -5.77 16.44 -11.82
CA GLU A 135 -4.31 16.56 -11.69
C GLU A 135 -3.65 15.19 -11.47
N ILE A 136 -4.27 14.32 -10.64
CA ILE A 136 -3.76 12.95 -10.48
C ILE A 136 -3.85 12.14 -11.78
N ALA A 137 -4.87 12.36 -12.60
CA ALA A 137 -4.96 11.72 -13.92
C ALA A 137 -3.80 12.14 -14.84
N VAL A 138 -3.40 13.41 -14.82
CA VAL A 138 -2.21 13.91 -15.54
C VAL A 138 -0.94 13.22 -15.05
N VAL A 139 -0.77 13.09 -13.72
CA VAL A 139 0.40 12.43 -13.12
C VAL A 139 0.47 10.95 -13.48
N LEU A 140 -0.66 10.23 -13.44
CA LEU A 140 -0.73 8.82 -13.84
C LEU A 140 -0.30 8.61 -15.29
N GLU A 141 -0.69 9.51 -16.20
CA GLU A 141 -0.25 9.45 -17.60
C GLU A 141 1.26 9.66 -17.71
N LYS A 142 1.82 10.62 -16.95
CA LYS A 142 3.27 10.83 -16.89
C LYS A 142 4.00 9.60 -16.34
N PHE A 143 3.45 8.89 -15.36
CA PHE A 143 4.06 7.70 -14.78
C PHE A 143 4.18 6.51 -15.74
N LYS A 144 3.38 6.46 -16.80
CA LYS A 144 3.55 5.45 -17.87
C LYS A 144 4.86 5.64 -18.64
N THR A 145 5.39 6.86 -18.69
CA THR A 145 6.60 7.21 -19.45
C THR A 145 7.80 7.50 -18.55
N TYR A 146 7.56 7.90 -17.30
CA TYR A 146 8.52 8.33 -16.30
C TYR A 146 8.25 7.63 -14.95
N GLY A 147 9.11 6.71 -14.52
CA GLY A 147 8.98 6.01 -13.23
C GLY A 147 10.29 5.32 -12.86
N LEU A 148 10.36 4.70 -11.68
CA LEU A 148 11.56 3.95 -11.25
C LEU A 148 11.94 2.91 -12.32
N ARG A 149 13.00 3.22 -13.07
CA ARG A 149 13.65 2.31 -14.00
C ARG A 149 14.71 1.60 -13.19
N ILE A 150 14.45 0.34 -12.87
CA ILE A 150 15.51 -0.55 -12.41
C ILE A 150 16.19 -1.00 -13.70
N GLU A 151 17.43 -0.60 -13.88
CA GLU A 151 18.28 -1.15 -14.94
C GLU A 151 18.52 -2.64 -14.65
N GLU A 152 18.38 -3.49 -15.67
CA GLU A 152 18.64 -4.94 -15.57
C GLU A 152 20.10 -5.26 -15.26
#